data_AF-A0A9W7UNL1-F1
#
_entry.id   AF-A0A9W7UNL1-F1
#
_cell.length_a   1.000
_cell.length_b   1.000
_cell.length_c   1.000
_cell.angle_alpha   90.00
_cell.angle_beta   90.00
_cell.angle_gamma   90.00
#
_symmetry.space_group_name_H-M   'P 1'
#
loop_
_entity.id
_entity.type
_entity.pdbx_description
1 polymer ?
#
loop_
_entity_poly.entity_id
_entity_poly.type
_entity_poly.pdbx_seq_one_letter_code
_entity_poly.pdbx_strand_id
1 'polypeptide(L)'
;MTISIKQTGPTCGIYAMLNGLYNLNKIKSVTKKQTDDVVCNLLSKNVITKRGIAIDGNTFLGEFFDLNLYRMFLDNNLEIFNQATGCEDIKYDVSIKNIKHLNSKELIMKLQQNKCFVLFSLCTYKRLTKNHIISHWVSIVGYDNKTSKYIVVDSLKGKIKKYSLERLYQGNNRLQDAQFQWENFKIGKFQYWEHPWGLHPVKKHVKEQYDKKKAYLKEGIISPEVPHTSGEIIVIEKL
;
A
#
# COMPACT_ATOMS: atom_id res chain seq x y z
N MET A 1 5.29 -11.33 -18.14
CA MET A 1 6.33 -11.03 -17.14
C MET A 1 5.65 -10.29 -16.00
N THR A 2 5.89 -10.66 -14.75
CA THR A 2 5.28 -9.98 -13.59
C THR A 2 6.05 -8.68 -13.32
N ILE A 3 5.34 -7.56 -13.20
CA ILE A 3 5.95 -6.25 -12.92
C ILE A 3 6.21 -6.12 -11.42
N SER A 4 7.37 -5.55 -11.06
CA SER A 4 7.72 -5.19 -9.69
C SER A 4 8.49 -3.88 -9.65
N ILE A 5 7.79 -2.79 -9.39
CA ILE A 5 8.37 -1.47 -9.19
C ILE A 5 8.68 -1.28 -7.71
N LYS A 6 9.95 -0.93 -7.43
CA LYS A 6 10.42 -0.61 -6.09
C LYS A 6 9.79 0.72 -5.63
N GLN A 7 9.42 0.83 -4.37
CA GLN A 7 8.88 2.07 -3.80
C GLN A 7 9.96 3.13 -3.56
N THR A 8 9.53 4.40 -3.55
CA THR A 8 10.33 5.53 -3.05
C THR A 8 9.71 6.08 -1.76
N GLY A 9 10.48 6.11 -0.67
CA GLY A 9 10.00 6.59 0.61
C GLY A 9 8.99 5.64 1.29
N PRO A 10 8.32 6.10 2.37
CA PRO A 10 7.26 5.36 3.07
C PRO A 10 5.94 5.49 2.30
N THR A 11 5.85 4.83 1.14
CA THR A 11 4.71 4.88 0.22
C THR A 11 4.23 3.48 -0.15
N CYS A 12 4.50 2.48 0.70
CA CYS A 12 4.38 1.08 0.30
C CYS A 12 2.95 0.69 -0.10
N GLY A 13 1.93 1.30 0.52
CA GLY A 13 0.53 1.12 0.14
C GLY A 13 0.31 1.46 -1.34
N ILE A 14 0.61 2.71 -1.73
CA ILE A 14 0.39 3.18 -3.10
C ILE A 14 1.15 2.30 -4.13
N TYR A 15 2.41 1.95 -3.86
CA TYR A 15 3.17 1.10 -4.78
C TYR A 15 2.66 -0.34 -4.82
N ALA A 16 2.13 -0.88 -3.72
CA ALA A 16 1.47 -2.17 -3.76
C ALA A 16 0.28 -2.11 -4.73
N MET A 17 -0.61 -1.12 -4.59
CA MET A 17 -1.75 -0.92 -5.49
C MET A 17 -1.33 -0.85 -6.96
N LEU A 18 -0.38 0.02 -7.30
CA LEU A 18 0.09 0.18 -8.67
C LEU A 18 0.70 -1.11 -9.23
N ASN A 19 1.53 -1.80 -8.45
CA ASN A 19 2.07 -3.10 -8.86
C ASN A 19 0.97 -4.14 -9.07
N GLY A 20 -0.07 -4.15 -8.22
CA GLY A 20 -1.23 -5.02 -8.37
C GLY A 20 -1.96 -4.77 -9.69
N LEU A 21 -2.28 -3.52 -9.97
CA LEU A 21 -2.94 -3.10 -11.21
C LEU A 21 -2.11 -3.38 -12.47
N TYR A 22 -0.81 -3.08 -12.45
CA TYR A 22 0.06 -3.37 -13.59
C TYR A 22 0.07 -4.86 -13.96
N ASN A 23 0.04 -5.73 -12.95
CA ASN A 23 -0.02 -7.18 -13.17
C ASN A 23 -1.42 -7.64 -13.58
N LEU A 24 -2.48 -7.16 -12.91
CA LEU A 24 -3.87 -7.48 -13.24
C LEU A 24 -4.22 -7.09 -14.68
N ASN A 25 -3.79 -5.91 -15.12
CA ASN A 25 -4.05 -5.41 -16.48
C ASN A 25 -3.03 -5.87 -17.52
N LYS A 26 -2.08 -6.74 -17.13
CA LYS A 26 -1.04 -7.29 -18.02
C LYS A 26 -0.26 -6.20 -18.77
N ILE A 27 0.04 -5.10 -18.09
CA ILE A 27 0.85 -4.01 -18.64
C ILE A 27 2.23 -4.58 -19.02
N LYS A 28 2.69 -4.30 -20.24
CA LYS A 28 3.91 -4.93 -20.77
C LYS A 28 5.19 -4.35 -20.17
N SER A 29 5.22 -3.05 -19.98
CA SER A 29 6.35 -2.32 -19.42
C SER A 29 5.86 -1.06 -18.73
N VAL A 30 6.48 -0.75 -17.59
CA VAL A 30 6.31 0.52 -16.90
C VAL A 30 7.63 0.86 -16.24
N THR A 31 8.03 2.12 -16.34
CA THR A 31 9.27 2.61 -15.73
C THR A 31 9.03 3.02 -14.28
N LYS A 32 10.11 3.03 -13.50
CA LYS A 32 10.11 3.62 -12.16
C LYS A 32 9.65 5.07 -12.18
N LYS A 33 10.14 5.87 -13.13
CA LYS A 33 9.79 7.29 -13.28
C LYS A 33 8.28 7.48 -13.50
N GLN A 34 7.68 6.75 -14.44
CA GLN A 34 6.23 6.81 -14.67
C GLN A 34 5.42 6.47 -13.42
N THR A 35 5.84 5.44 -12.67
CA THR A 35 5.17 5.08 -11.41
C THR A 35 5.33 6.19 -10.36
N ASP A 36 6.51 6.81 -10.29
CA ASP A 36 6.79 7.88 -9.34
C ASP A 36 6.01 9.16 -9.65
N ASP A 37 5.81 9.48 -10.92
CA ASP A 37 4.98 10.61 -11.35
C ASP A 37 3.53 10.41 -10.92
N VAL A 38 2.99 9.19 -11.03
CA VAL A 38 1.66 8.83 -10.53
C VAL A 38 1.59 8.93 -9.00
N VAL A 39 2.63 8.46 -8.30
CA VAL A 39 2.70 8.56 -6.83
C VAL A 39 2.76 10.02 -6.38
N CYS A 40 3.52 10.88 -7.06
CA CYS A 40 3.53 12.32 -6.80
C CYS A 40 2.14 12.93 -6.97
N ASN A 41 1.45 12.60 -8.07
CA ASN A 41 0.08 13.05 -8.32
C ASN A 41 -0.86 12.64 -7.18
N LEU A 42 -0.85 11.36 -6.80
CA LEU A 42 -1.66 10.83 -5.69
C LEU A 42 -1.35 11.52 -4.37
N LEU A 43 -0.08 11.67 -4.00
CA LEU A 43 0.33 12.33 -2.76
C LEU A 43 -0.07 13.82 -2.75
N SER A 44 0.02 14.50 -3.88
CA SER A 44 -0.32 15.92 -4.00
C SER A 44 -1.83 16.18 -3.90
N LYS A 45 -2.65 15.31 -4.51
CA LYS A 45 -4.12 15.43 -4.52
C LYS A 45 -4.79 14.96 -3.22
N ASN A 46 -4.14 14.06 -2.48
CA ASN A 46 -4.73 13.44 -1.28
C ASN A 46 -4.11 13.90 0.03
N VAL A 47 -3.21 14.90 0.00
CA VAL A 47 -2.65 15.48 1.21
C VAL A 47 -3.76 15.98 2.12
N ILE A 48 -3.67 15.64 3.41
CA ILE A 48 -4.63 16.16 4.38
C ILE A 48 -4.55 17.69 4.41
N THR A 49 -5.69 18.36 4.25
CA THR A 49 -5.82 19.81 4.40
C THR A 49 -6.99 20.14 5.31
N LYS A 50 -6.92 21.29 6.00
CA LYS A 50 -7.98 21.78 6.88
C LYS A 50 -8.44 23.15 6.43
N ARG A 51 -9.75 23.31 6.25
CA ARG A 51 -10.40 24.60 5.94
C ARG A 51 -11.51 24.84 6.96
N GLY A 52 -11.24 25.69 7.95
CA GLY A 52 -12.13 25.85 9.10
C GLY A 52 -12.24 24.54 9.89
N ILE A 53 -13.45 23.98 9.97
CA ILE A 53 -13.72 22.68 10.62
C ILE A 53 -13.63 21.49 9.66
N ALA A 54 -13.61 21.71 8.34
CA ALA A 54 -13.57 20.65 7.35
C ALA A 54 -12.14 20.10 7.20
N ILE A 55 -12.02 18.77 7.15
CA ILE A 55 -10.79 18.04 6.88
C ILE A 55 -10.98 17.30 5.56
N ASP A 56 -10.15 17.62 4.57
CA ASP A 56 -10.13 16.98 3.25
C ASP A 56 -8.83 16.19 3.09
N GLY A 57 -8.85 15.15 2.24
CA GLY A 57 -7.68 14.34 1.90
C GLY A 57 -7.59 13.05 2.71
N ASN A 58 -7.02 12.02 2.09
CA ASN A 58 -7.10 10.64 2.56
C ASN A 58 -5.73 10.00 2.84
N THR A 59 -4.63 10.76 2.72
CA THR A 59 -3.30 10.24 3.03
C THR A 59 -2.36 11.31 3.60
N PHE A 60 -1.45 10.86 4.46
CA PHE A 60 -0.40 11.68 5.04
C PHE A 60 1.01 11.31 4.54
N LEU A 61 1.28 10.06 4.16
CA LEU A 61 2.58 9.66 3.59
C LEU A 61 2.45 8.64 2.45
N GLY A 62 1.24 8.16 2.14
CA GLY A 62 1.04 6.97 1.30
C GLY A 62 1.13 5.65 2.06
N GLU A 63 1.14 5.70 3.40
CA GLU A 63 0.99 4.56 4.29
C GLU A 63 -0.46 4.44 4.77
N PHE A 64 -0.93 3.21 4.94
CA PHE A 64 -2.30 2.91 5.37
C PHE A 64 -2.27 1.86 6.49
N PHE A 65 -2.82 2.17 7.66
CA PHE A 65 -2.87 1.24 8.78
C PHE A 65 -4.31 0.76 9.06
N ASP A 66 -5.27 1.54 8.58
CA ASP A 66 -6.70 1.27 8.58
C ASP A 66 -7.17 0.92 7.16
N LEU A 67 -7.86 -0.21 7.00
CA LEU A 67 -8.31 -0.71 5.70
C LEU A 67 -9.50 0.07 5.12
N ASN A 68 -10.35 0.67 5.95
CA ASN A 68 -11.46 1.50 5.48
C ASN A 68 -10.93 2.81 4.90
N LEU A 69 -9.96 3.44 5.57
CA LEU A 69 -9.24 4.60 5.02
C LEU A 69 -8.53 4.24 3.72
N TYR A 70 -7.94 3.04 3.65
CA TYR A 70 -7.30 2.61 2.41
C TYR A 70 -8.33 2.40 1.30
N ARG A 71 -9.42 1.68 1.55
CA ARG A 71 -10.51 1.49 0.59
C ARG A 71 -11.05 2.83 0.09
N MET A 72 -11.33 3.76 0.99
CA MET A 72 -11.79 5.11 0.64
C MET A 72 -10.77 5.86 -0.22
N PHE A 73 -9.46 5.73 0.07
CA PHE A 73 -8.42 6.26 -0.80
C PHE A 73 -8.43 5.61 -2.18
N LEU A 74 -8.63 4.29 -2.29
CA LEU A 74 -8.69 3.60 -3.58
C LEU A 74 -9.90 4.06 -4.41
N ASP A 75 -11.08 4.10 -3.81
CA ASP A 75 -12.33 4.50 -4.46
C ASP A 75 -12.24 5.94 -4.98
N ASN A 76 -11.71 6.87 -4.16
CA ASN A 76 -11.56 8.28 -4.52
C ASN A 76 -10.49 8.54 -5.59
N ASN A 77 -9.61 7.58 -5.88
CA ASN A 77 -8.49 7.75 -6.81
C ASN A 77 -8.52 6.77 -7.99
N LEU A 78 -9.65 6.08 -8.22
CA LEU A 78 -9.79 5.08 -9.27
C LEU A 78 -9.45 5.63 -10.65
N GLU A 79 -9.86 6.87 -10.95
CA GLU A 79 -9.57 7.54 -12.22
C GLU A 79 -8.07 7.70 -12.46
N ILE A 80 -7.32 8.11 -11.43
CA ILE A 80 -5.85 8.29 -11.51
C ILE A 80 -5.18 6.93 -11.74
N PHE A 81 -5.67 5.88 -11.06
CA PHE A 81 -5.18 4.51 -11.25
C PHE A 81 -5.46 3.98 -12.67
N ASN A 82 -6.64 4.28 -13.22
CA ASN A 82 -7.01 3.89 -14.58
C ASN A 82 -6.16 4.59 -15.62
N GLN A 83 -5.99 5.92 -15.50
CA GLN A 83 -5.09 6.70 -16.37
C GLN A 83 -3.65 6.17 -16.29
N ALA A 84 -3.14 5.88 -15.09
CA ALA A 84 -1.80 5.34 -14.87
C ALA A 84 -1.57 3.99 -15.55
N THR A 85 -2.63 3.21 -15.76
CA THR A 85 -2.58 1.90 -16.43
C THR A 85 -3.05 1.93 -17.88
N GLY A 86 -3.46 3.08 -18.40
CA GLY A 86 -4.07 3.20 -19.73
C GLY A 86 -5.37 2.40 -19.87
N CYS A 87 -6.07 2.19 -18.76
CA CYS A 87 -7.24 1.32 -18.65
C CYS A 87 -8.49 2.10 -18.20
N GLU A 88 -8.84 3.15 -18.94
CA GLU A 88 -9.89 4.11 -18.54
C GLU A 88 -11.27 3.46 -18.36
N ASP A 89 -11.61 2.47 -19.19
CA ASP A 89 -12.91 1.80 -19.17
C ASP A 89 -13.02 0.64 -18.16
N ILE A 90 -11.92 0.27 -17.49
CA ILE A 90 -11.95 -0.85 -16.54
C ILE A 90 -12.54 -0.39 -15.21
N LYS A 91 -13.54 -1.13 -14.74
CA LYS A 91 -14.06 -1.00 -13.39
C LYS A 91 -13.48 -2.10 -12.51
N TYR A 92 -13.27 -1.77 -11.24
CA TYR A 92 -12.86 -2.74 -10.23
C TYR A 92 -13.87 -2.79 -9.10
N ASP A 93 -14.14 -3.99 -8.61
CA ASP A 93 -14.74 -4.18 -7.30
C ASP A 93 -13.63 -4.21 -6.24
N VAL A 94 -13.80 -3.40 -5.20
CA VAL A 94 -12.87 -3.29 -4.07
C VAL A 94 -13.60 -3.78 -2.82
N SER A 95 -13.23 -4.96 -2.34
CA SER A 95 -13.89 -5.57 -1.19
C SER A 95 -12.90 -5.94 -0.08
N ILE A 96 -13.26 -5.60 1.16
CA ILE A 96 -12.56 -6.07 2.34
C ILE A 96 -13.08 -7.47 2.68
N LYS A 97 -12.16 -8.41 2.87
CA LYS A 97 -12.46 -9.80 3.21
C LYS A 97 -11.64 -10.24 4.41
N ASN A 98 -12.15 -11.21 5.16
CA ASN A 98 -11.35 -11.89 6.17
C ASN A 98 -10.16 -12.62 5.52
N ILE A 99 -9.00 -12.60 6.18
CA ILE A 99 -7.78 -13.24 5.71
C ILE A 99 -7.93 -14.73 5.40
N LYS A 100 -8.87 -15.43 6.08
CA LYS A 100 -9.20 -16.83 5.79
C LYS A 100 -9.65 -17.06 4.35
N HIS A 101 -10.13 -16.01 3.67
CA HIS A 101 -10.53 -16.06 2.27
C HIS A 101 -9.34 -16.38 1.33
N LEU A 102 -8.09 -16.16 1.76
CA LEU A 102 -6.91 -16.69 1.06
C LEU A 102 -7.02 -18.21 0.84
N ASN A 103 -7.54 -18.98 1.79
CA ASN A 103 -7.68 -20.43 1.61
C ASN A 103 -8.88 -20.84 0.71
N SER A 104 -9.64 -19.88 0.16
CA SER A 104 -10.82 -20.21 -0.65
C SER A 104 -10.42 -20.65 -2.06
N LYS A 105 -11.08 -21.71 -2.56
CA LYS A 105 -10.91 -22.15 -3.95
C LYS A 105 -11.26 -21.04 -4.94
N GLU A 106 -12.28 -20.24 -4.62
CA GLU A 106 -12.73 -19.12 -5.44
C GLU A 106 -11.62 -18.09 -5.64
N LEU A 107 -11.02 -17.56 -4.56
CA LEU A 107 -9.97 -16.55 -4.66
C LEU A 107 -8.72 -17.09 -5.36
N ILE A 108 -8.32 -18.33 -5.04
CA ILE A 108 -7.19 -18.99 -5.70
C ILE A 108 -7.43 -19.09 -7.21
N MET A 109 -8.64 -19.48 -7.62
CA MET A 109 -9.01 -19.55 -9.03
C MET A 109 -9.00 -18.16 -9.70
N LYS A 110 -9.52 -17.13 -9.04
CA LYS A 110 -9.49 -15.75 -9.56
C LYS A 110 -8.05 -15.21 -9.72
N LEU A 111 -7.17 -15.51 -8.77
CA LEU A 111 -5.74 -15.17 -8.85
C LEU A 111 -5.04 -15.91 -10.00
N GLN A 112 -5.35 -17.18 -10.22
CA GLN A 112 -4.79 -17.97 -11.33
C GLN A 112 -5.25 -17.47 -12.70
N GLN A 113 -6.52 -17.07 -12.79
CA GLN A 113 -7.11 -16.52 -14.01
C GLN A 113 -6.74 -15.05 -14.24
N ASN A 114 -5.95 -14.44 -13.34
CA ASN A 114 -5.58 -13.03 -13.39
C ASN A 114 -6.83 -12.13 -13.50
N LYS A 115 -7.84 -12.43 -12.67
CA LYS A 115 -9.09 -11.67 -12.54
C LYS A 115 -9.10 -10.76 -11.31
N CYS A 116 -8.21 -11.02 -10.35
CA CYS A 116 -8.06 -10.18 -9.18
C CYS A 116 -6.61 -10.11 -8.73
N PHE A 117 -6.32 -9.18 -7.82
CA PHE A 117 -5.16 -9.24 -6.93
C PHE A 117 -5.60 -8.90 -5.50
N VAL A 118 -4.71 -9.14 -4.53
CA VAL A 118 -4.98 -8.84 -3.13
C VAL A 118 -3.93 -7.86 -2.61
N LEU A 119 -4.38 -6.77 -1.99
CA LEU A 119 -3.53 -5.94 -1.14
C LEU A 119 -3.45 -6.56 0.25
N PHE A 120 -2.23 -6.77 0.72
CA PHE A 120 -1.96 -7.51 1.94
C PHE A 120 -0.96 -6.77 2.82
N SER A 121 -1.32 -6.55 4.09
CA SER A 121 -0.45 -5.95 5.08
C SER A 121 0.27 -7.04 5.90
N LEU A 122 1.57 -6.84 6.15
CA LEU A 122 2.39 -7.77 6.94
C LEU A 122 3.46 -7.04 7.75
N CYS A 123 3.90 -7.66 8.84
CA CYS A 123 5.04 -7.19 9.60
C CYS A 123 6.37 -7.68 8.99
N THR A 124 7.27 -6.77 8.63
CA THR A 124 8.57 -7.09 8.00
C THR A 124 9.68 -7.47 8.99
N TYR A 125 9.52 -7.12 10.27
CA TYR A 125 10.53 -7.34 11.32
C TYR A 125 10.08 -8.41 12.33
N LYS A 126 11.02 -9.02 13.05
CA LYS A 126 10.71 -9.81 14.25
C LYS A 126 10.32 -8.81 15.35
N ARG A 127 9.18 -9.06 16.01
CA ARG A 127 8.58 -8.17 17.03
C ARG A 127 9.55 -8.05 18.22
N LEU A 128 10.10 -6.85 18.48
CA LEU A 128 10.93 -6.56 19.66
C LEU A 128 10.07 -6.01 20.82
N THR A 129 9.06 -5.19 20.52
CA THR A 129 8.09 -4.66 21.50
C THR A 129 6.68 -4.68 20.90
N LYS A 130 5.66 -4.76 21.75
CA LYS A 130 4.27 -5.03 21.33
C LYS A 130 3.54 -3.84 20.69
N ASN A 131 3.99 -2.60 20.88
CA ASN A 131 3.10 -1.44 20.72
C ASN A 131 3.26 -0.69 19.38
N HIS A 132 4.47 -0.29 18.96
CA HIS A 132 4.66 0.47 17.70
C HIS A 132 5.13 -0.42 16.55
N ILE A 133 4.30 -0.56 15.51
CA ILE A 133 4.66 -1.26 14.26
C ILE A 133 4.27 -0.41 13.05
N ILE A 134 5.16 -0.36 12.07
CA ILE A 134 4.86 0.11 10.71
C ILE A 134 4.59 -1.14 9.88
N SER A 135 3.35 -1.33 9.44
CA SER A 135 3.02 -2.43 8.54
C SER A 135 3.64 -2.18 7.17
N HIS A 136 3.89 -3.26 6.43
CA HIS A 136 4.33 -3.22 5.06
C HIS A 136 3.25 -3.78 4.15
N TRP A 137 2.96 -3.06 3.07
CA TRP A 137 1.99 -3.48 2.07
C TRP A 137 2.66 -4.18 0.90
N VAL A 138 2.04 -5.27 0.47
CA VAL A 138 2.44 -6.05 -0.69
C VAL A 138 1.23 -6.41 -1.54
N SER A 139 1.47 -6.78 -2.79
CA SER A 139 0.42 -7.25 -3.70
C SER A 139 0.56 -8.72 -3.99
N ILE A 140 -0.48 -9.48 -3.74
CA ILE A 140 -0.58 -10.89 -4.13
C ILE A 140 -1.24 -10.92 -5.51
N VAL A 141 -0.47 -11.26 -6.53
CA VAL A 141 -0.88 -11.13 -7.94
C VAL A 141 -1.10 -12.47 -8.63
N GLY A 142 -0.97 -13.57 -7.90
CA GLY A 142 -1.17 -14.91 -8.45
C GLY A 142 -0.96 -16.02 -7.43
N TYR A 143 -1.20 -17.24 -7.87
CA TYR A 143 -1.00 -18.46 -7.09
C TYR A 143 -0.36 -19.55 -7.95
N ASP A 144 0.70 -20.17 -7.46
CA ASP A 144 1.42 -21.26 -8.11
C ASP A 144 1.00 -22.61 -7.52
N ASN A 145 0.24 -23.40 -8.30
CA ASN A 145 -0.23 -24.74 -7.93
C ASN A 145 0.89 -25.74 -7.71
N LYS A 146 2.02 -25.62 -8.43
CA LYS A 146 3.11 -26.60 -8.32
C LYS A 146 3.77 -26.53 -6.96
N THR A 147 3.83 -25.33 -6.38
CA THR A 147 4.49 -25.10 -5.10
C THR A 147 3.52 -24.76 -3.96
N SER A 148 2.22 -24.70 -4.25
CA SER A 148 1.15 -24.25 -3.35
C SER A 148 1.49 -22.92 -2.67
N LYS A 149 1.95 -21.94 -3.45
CA LYS A 149 2.42 -20.64 -2.94
C LYS A 149 1.83 -19.47 -3.70
N TYR A 150 1.57 -18.40 -2.96
CA TYR A 150 1.17 -17.10 -3.48
C TYR A 150 2.35 -16.37 -4.11
N ILE A 151 2.11 -15.74 -5.25
CA ILE A 151 3.07 -14.88 -5.94
C ILE A 151 2.86 -13.46 -5.43
N VAL A 152 3.86 -12.95 -4.72
CA VAL A 152 3.80 -11.68 -3.99
C VAL A 152 4.81 -10.69 -4.55
N VAL A 153 4.35 -9.49 -4.87
CA VAL A 153 5.16 -8.36 -5.28
C VAL A 153 5.45 -7.48 -4.05
N ASP A 154 6.73 -7.42 -3.68
CA ASP A 154 7.23 -6.64 -2.54
C ASP A 154 7.89 -5.35 -3.05
N SER A 155 7.15 -4.23 -2.99
CA SER A 155 7.60 -2.92 -3.46
C SER A 155 8.78 -2.37 -2.65
N LEU A 156 8.91 -2.72 -1.36
CA LEU A 156 10.05 -2.24 -0.55
C LEU A 156 11.37 -2.79 -1.10
N LYS A 157 11.35 -4.04 -1.59
CA LYS A 157 12.52 -4.72 -2.13
C LYS A 157 12.61 -4.66 -3.66
N GLY A 158 11.53 -4.29 -4.35
CA GLY A 158 11.42 -4.40 -5.81
C GLY A 158 11.59 -5.84 -6.27
N LYS A 159 11.02 -6.80 -5.52
CA LYS A 159 11.19 -8.23 -5.76
C LYS A 159 9.86 -8.96 -5.79
N ILE A 160 9.79 -9.99 -6.61
CA ILE A 160 8.71 -10.97 -6.61
C ILE A 160 9.16 -12.18 -5.80
N LYS A 161 8.31 -12.66 -4.91
CA LYS A 161 8.59 -13.80 -4.04
C LYS A 161 7.38 -14.70 -3.94
N LYS A 162 7.64 -15.97 -3.63
CA LYS A 162 6.59 -16.96 -3.36
C LYS A 162 6.47 -17.21 -1.86
N TYR A 163 5.25 -17.13 -1.34
CA TYR A 163 4.95 -17.34 0.08
C TYR A 163 3.89 -18.44 0.25
N SER A 164 4.07 -19.31 1.25
CA SER A 164 3.00 -20.24 1.63
C SER A 164 1.91 -19.48 2.39
N LEU A 165 0.72 -20.08 2.48
CA LEU A 165 -0.41 -19.52 3.20
C LEU A 165 -0.05 -19.24 4.68
N GLU A 166 0.62 -20.20 5.33
CA GLU A 166 1.02 -20.12 6.74
C GLU A 166 1.96 -18.93 6.95
N ARG A 167 2.89 -18.70 6.02
CA ARG A 167 3.84 -17.59 6.13
C ARG A 167 3.14 -16.23 5.97
N LEU A 168 2.12 -16.13 5.13
CA LEU A 168 1.30 -14.93 5.01
C LEU A 168 0.50 -14.69 6.29
N TYR A 169 -0.19 -15.71 6.81
CA TYR A 169 -0.93 -15.63 8.08
C TYR A 169 -0.01 -15.23 9.24
N GLN A 170 1.17 -15.85 9.37
CA GLN A 170 2.14 -15.47 10.39
C GLN A 170 2.62 -14.03 10.25
N GLY A 171 2.78 -13.53 9.02
CA GLY A 171 3.19 -12.16 8.76
C GLY A 171 2.14 -11.13 9.17
N ASN A 172 0.87 -11.40 8.87
CA ASN A 172 -0.25 -10.53 9.22
C ASN A 172 -0.64 -10.63 10.69
N ASN A 173 -0.71 -11.83 11.28
CA ASN A 173 -1.02 -12.02 12.71
C ASN A 173 -0.02 -11.33 13.65
N ARG A 174 1.20 -11.03 13.19
CA ARG A 174 2.15 -10.21 13.97
C ARG A 174 1.70 -8.75 14.14
N LEU A 175 0.76 -8.29 13.32
CA LEU A 175 0.09 -6.99 13.43
C LEU A 175 -1.08 -7.03 14.43
N GLN A 176 -1.49 -8.23 14.89
CA GLN A 176 -2.54 -8.36 15.89
C GLN A 176 -2.13 -7.63 17.18
N ASP A 177 -3.07 -6.82 17.69
CA ASP A 177 -2.93 -5.95 18.86
C ASP A 177 -1.76 -4.95 18.74
N ALA A 178 -1.22 -4.75 17.55
CA ALA A 178 -0.23 -3.73 17.28
C ALA A 178 -0.91 -2.45 16.80
N GLN A 179 -0.21 -1.34 16.97
CA GLN A 179 -0.63 -0.04 16.46
C GLN A 179 0.54 0.69 15.80
N PHE A 180 0.20 1.58 14.90
CA PHE A 180 1.12 2.61 14.45
C PHE A 180 0.99 3.81 15.38
N GLN A 181 2.11 4.45 15.72
CA GLN A 181 2.14 5.60 16.62
C GLN A 181 2.85 6.75 15.91
N TRP A 182 2.12 7.81 15.59
CA TRP A 182 2.66 8.96 14.85
C TRP A 182 3.77 9.66 15.62
N GLU A 183 3.64 9.77 16.94
CA GLU A 183 4.65 10.42 17.78
C GLU A 183 6.02 9.75 17.67
N ASN A 184 6.02 8.41 17.68
CA ASN A 184 7.22 7.58 17.60
C ASN A 184 7.76 7.40 16.17
N PHE A 185 6.92 7.65 15.15
CA PHE A 185 7.32 7.51 13.77
C PHE A 185 8.35 8.58 13.35
N LYS A 186 9.50 8.12 12.86
CA LYS A 186 10.59 8.96 12.36
C LYS A 186 10.98 8.52 10.95
N ILE A 187 11.11 9.47 10.04
CA ILE A 187 11.69 9.24 8.70
C ILE A 187 13.21 9.48 8.81
N GLY A 188 14.02 8.48 8.46
CA GLY A 188 15.47 8.53 8.62
C GLY A 188 16.14 9.54 7.67
N LYS A 189 17.26 10.17 8.08
CA LYS A 189 17.98 11.18 7.28
C LYS A 189 18.35 10.70 5.85
N PHE A 190 18.72 9.44 5.68
CA PHE A 190 19.05 8.81 4.39
C PHE A 190 17.83 8.54 3.48
N GLN A 191 16.60 8.72 3.99
CA GLN A 191 15.37 8.59 3.19
C GLN A 191 14.99 9.90 2.47
N TYR A 192 15.76 10.98 2.66
CA TYR A 192 15.51 12.31 2.09
C TYR A 192 16.56 12.76 1.07
N TRP A 193 17.85 12.49 1.31
CA TRP A 193 18.93 13.07 0.52
C TRP A 193 19.49 12.07 -0.49
N GLU A 194 19.33 12.36 -1.77
CA GLU A 194 20.26 11.91 -2.81
C GLU A 194 21.11 13.13 -3.19
N HIS A 195 22.44 13.03 -3.05
CA HIS A 195 23.37 14.05 -3.57
C HIS A 195 23.23 14.21 -5.09
N PRO A 196 23.70 15.29 -5.73
CA PRO A 196 23.80 16.70 -5.32
C PRO A 196 22.62 17.57 -5.82
N TRP A 197 21.52 16.99 -6.32
CA TRP A 197 20.46 17.69 -7.08
C TRP A 197 19.14 17.95 -6.32
N GLY A 198 19.13 17.77 -4.99
CA GLY A 198 17.95 17.99 -4.16
C GLY A 198 17.10 16.73 -3.92
N LEU A 199 15.95 16.90 -3.25
CA LEU A 199 15.05 15.80 -2.88
C LEU A 199 14.32 15.23 -4.10
N HIS A 200 14.31 13.90 -4.25
CA HIS A 200 13.43 13.20 -5.20
C HIS A 200 11.97 13.65 -5.04
N PRO A 201 11.19 13.88 -6.11
CA PRO A 201 9.83 14.44 -6.03
C PRO A 201 8.90 13.72 -5.04
N VAL A 202 8.84 12.39 -5.09
CA VAL A 202 8.08 11.60 -4.10
C VAL A 202 8.56 11.86 -2.66
N LYS A 203 9.88 11.87 -2.41
CA LYS A 203 10.45 12.15 -1.08
C LYS A 203 10.14 13.58 -0.62
N LYS A 204 10.08 14.54 -1.55
CA LYS A 204 9.69 15.93 -1.27
C LYS A 204 8.25 16.01 -0.77
N HIS A 205 7.29 15.41 -1.48
CA HIS A 205 5.89 15.37 -1.02
C HIS A 205 5.73 14.64 0.32
N VAL A 206 6.40 13.50 0.51
CA VAL A 206 6.44 12.80 1.80
C VAL A 206 6.99 13.71 2.90
N LYS A 207 8.08 14.43 2.64
CA LYS A 207 8.69 15.34 3.60
C LYS A 207 7.74 16.47 4.00
N GLU A 208 7.14 17.13 3.03
CA GLU A 208 6.21 18.24 3.24
C GLU A 208 5.04 17.83 4.12
N GLN A 209 4.52 16.61 3.92
CA GLN A 209 3.49 16.08 4.79
C GLN A 209 4.05 15.76 6.17
N TYR A 210 5.14 14.98 6.26
CA TYR A 210 5.78 14.63 7.53
C TYR A 210 6.09 15.85 8.43
N ASP A 211 6.54 16.96 7.84
CA ASP A 211 6.85 18.19 8.59
C ASP A 211 5.60 18.81 9.25
N LYS A 212 4.38 18.53 8.73
CA LYS A 212 3.10 18.94 9.33
C LYS A 212 2.60 18.03 10.44
N LYS A 213 3.26 16.87 10.68
CA LYS A 213 2.81 15.83 11.64
C LYS A 213 2.47 16.40 13.01
N LYS A 214 3.34 17.26 13.56
CA LYS A 214 3.16 17.84 14.89
C LYS A 214 1.91 18.72 14.98
N ALA A 215 1.67 19.52 13.94
CA ALA A 215 0.47 20.36 13.87
C ALA A 215 -0.79 19.51 13.78
N TYR A 216 -0.79 18.48 12.91
CA TYR A 216 -1.94 17.59 12.72
C TYR A 216 -2.28 16.80 13.99
N LEU A 217 -1.28 16.37 14.76
CA LEU A 217 -1.51 15.75 16.07
C LEU A 217 -2.12 16.74 17.07
N LYS A 218 -1.55 17.94 17.18
CA LYS A 218 -2.04 18.97 18.11
C LYS A 218 -3.49 19.40 17.80
N GLU A 219 -3.83 19.44 16.52
CA GLU A 219 -5.15 19.83 16.05
C GLU A 219 -6.18 18.69 16.00
N GLY A 220 -5.78 17.47 16.36
CA GLY A 220 -6.66 16.29 16.33
C GLY A 220 -7.04 15.83 14.92
N ILE A 221 -6.29 16.25 13.88
CA ILE A 221 -6.53 15.87 12.48
C ILE A 221 -6.11 14.42 12.22
N ILE A 222 -5.01 13.99 12.85
CA ILE A 222 -4.57 12.59 12.84
C ILE A 222 -4.57 12.05 14.26
N SER A 223 -5.08 10.83 14.43
CA SER A 223 -5.05 10.13 15.72
C SER A 223 -3.60 9.80 16.10
N PRO A 224 -3.15 10.01 17.35
CA PRO A 224 -1.79 9.69 17.78
C PRO A 224 -1.43 8.22 17.55
N GLU A 225 -2.42 7.34 17.74
CA GLU A 225 -2.30 5.90 17.58
C GLU A 225 -3.33 5.42 16.55
N VAL A 226 -2.90 4.54 15.66
CA VAL A 226 -3.74 3.95 14.61
C VAL A 226 -3.61 2.42 14.72
N PRO A 227 -4.67 1.72 15.17
CA PRO A 227 -4.67 0.26 15.22
C PRO A 227 -4.45 -0.34 13.83
N HIS A 228 -3.72 -1.45 13.75
CA HIS A 228 -3.64 -2.22 12.50
C HIS A 228 -4.89 -3.07 12.31
N THR A 229 -5.45 -3.10 11.11
CA THR A 229 -6.52 -4.03 10.75
C THR A 229 -5.96 -5.43 10.43
N SER A 230 -5.49 -6.15 11.45
CA SER A 230 -5.04 -7.54 11.33
C SER A 230 -6.21 -8.49 11.08
N GLY A 231 -5.99 -9.56 10.31
CA GLY A 231 -7.00 -10.56 10.01
C GLY A 231 -7.89 -10.23 8.80
N GLU A 232 -7.60 -9.13 8.11
CA GLU A 232 -8.34 -8.67 6.92
C GLU A 232 -7.41 -8.39 5.74
N ILE A 233 -7.99 -8.45 4.54
CA ILE A 233 -7.32 -8.21 3.25
C ILE A 233 -8.24 -7.38 2.36
N ILE A 234 -7.67 -6.68 1.38
CA ILE A 234 -8.46 -6.02 0.32
C ILE A 234 -8.29 -6.85 -0.95
N VAL A 235 -9.40 -7.32 -1.51
CA VAL A 235 -9.45 -8.00 -2.81
C VAL A 235 -9.92 -7.01 -3.85
N ILE A 236 -9.17 -6.89 -4.95
CA ILE A 236 -9.46 -6.00 -6.06
C ILE A 236 -9.72 -6.89 -7.26
N GLU A 237 -10.98 -6.93 -7.71
CA GLU A 237 -11.43 -7.77 -8.82
C GLU A 237 -11.79 -6.91 -10.02
N LYS A 238 -11.37 -7.33 -11.21
CA LYS A 238 -11.76 -6.69 -12.47
C LYS A 238 -13.20 -7.08 -12.82
N LEU A 239 -14.08 -6.10 -13.04
CA LEU A 239 -15.47 -6.29 -13.48
C LEU A 239 -15.56 -6.49 -15.00
#